data_AF-A0A179RZF9-F1
#
_entry.id   AF-A0A179RZF9-F1
#
_cell.length_a   1.000
_cell.length_b   1.000
_cell.length_c   1.000
_cell.angle_alpha   90.00
_cell.angle_beta   90.00
_cell.angle_gamma   90.00
#
_symmetry.space_group_name_H-M   'P 1'
#
loop_
_entity.id
_entity.type
_entity.pdbx_description
1 polymer ?
#
loop_
_entity_poly.entity_id
_entity_poly.type
_entity_poly.pdbx_seq_one_letter_code
_entity_poly.pdbx_strand_id
1 'polypeptide(L)'
;MRAAERVAIAGAAGWLAVATAGAAGGGPVRVTIDAPGEVPIARAATAGAAGPRRLVLSVTGFAPSPAGPVEGVVTIRCGGAEREIGRFGLFPQTAFGPSDPGGAQAFGFALPDDPACREADRVTVRLAASAGDGRGASMELGPASVE
;
A
#
# COMPACT_ATOMS: atom_id res chain seq x y z
N MET A 1 68.93 -34.79 -10.17
CA MET A 1 67.55 -35.17 -9.79
C MET A 1 67.03 -34.07 -8.87
N ARG A 2 66.19 -33.17 -9.37
CA ARG A 2 65.62 -32.04 -8.62
C ARG A 2 64.19 -32.41 -8.23
N ALA A 3 63.91 -32.51 -6.94
CA ALA A 3 62.57 -32.77 -6.40
C ALA A 3 61.78 -31.45 -6.35
N ALA A 4 60.58 -31.46 -6.91
CA ALA A 4 59.69 -30.31 -7.01
C ALA A 4 58.81 -30.21 -5.75
N GLU A 5 58.87 -29.07 -5.06
CA GLU A 5 57.95 -28.68 -4.00
C GLU A 5 56.58 -28.30 -4.60
N ARG A 6 55.52 -28.88 -4.04
CA ARG A 6 54.13 -28.59 -4.38
C ARG A 6 53.62 -27.47 -3.47
N VAL A 7 53.37 -26.29 -4.04
CA VAL A 7 52.68 -25.19 -3.37
C VAL A 7 51.17 -25.44 -3.47
N ALA A 8 50.49 -25.58 -2.32
CA ALA A 8 49.04 -25.67 -2.22
C ALA A 8 48.44 -24.26 -2.08
N ILE A 9 47.58 -23.87 -3.02
CA ILE A 9 46.82 -22.61 -2.99
C ILE A 9 45.50 -22.89 -2.29
N ALA A 10 45.32 -22.35 -1.09
CA ALA A 10 44.05 -22.38 -0.36
C ALA A 10 43.13 -21.25 -0.88
N GLY A 11 42.04 -21.63 -1.53
CA GLY A 11 41.00 -20.72 -1.99
C GLY A 11 40.09 -20.27 -0.84
N ALA A 12 39.83 -18.97 -0.74
CA ALA A 12 38.75 -18.41 0.06
C ALA A 12 37.68 -17.86 -0.89
N ALA A 13 36.64 -18.64 -1.12
CA ALA A 13 35.45 -18.22 -1.85
C ALA A 13 34.54 -17.43 -0.90
N GLY A 14 34.60 -16.09 -0.96
CA GLY A 14 33.66 -15.20 -0.29
C GLY A 14 32.35 -15.16 -1.08
N TRP A 15 31.29 -15.77 -0.53
CA TRP A 15 29.95 -15.64 -1.07
C TRP A 15 29.38 -14.27 -0.70
N LEU A 16 29.21 -13.39 -1.68
CA LEU A 16 28.36 -12.20 -1.56
C LEU A 16 26.90 -12.66 -1.46
N ALA A 17 26.32 -12.58 -0.27
CA ALA A 17 24.88 -12.70 -0.10
C ALA A 17 24.23 -11.38 -0.58
N VAL A 18 23.77 -11.37 -1.83
CA VAL A 18 22.89 -10.30 -2.32
C VAL A 18 21.54 -10.46 -1.62
N ALA A 19 21.30 -9.63 -0.61
CA ALA A 19 19.98 -9.48 -0.01
C ALA A 19 19.03 -8.89 -1.05
N THR A 20 18.34 -9.76 -1.78
CA THR A 20 17.18 -9.35 -2.58
C THR A 20 16.07 -9.02 -1.61
N ALA A 21 15.88 -7.72 -1.36
CA ALA A 21 14.65 -7.23 -0.77
C ALA A 21 13.51 -7.63 -1.72
N GLY A 22 12.82 -8.71 -1.39
CA GLY A 22 11.64 -9.15 -2.12
C GLY A 22 10.64 -8.00 -2.07
N ALA A 23 10.38 -7.39 -3.24
CA ALA A 23 9.22 -6.55 -3.42
C ALA A 23 8.00 -7.36 -2.97
N ALA A 24 7.34 -6.92 -1.91
CA ALA A 24 6.10 -7.53 -1.46
C ALA A 24 5.15 -7.54 -2.66
N GLY A 25 4.93 -8.74 -3.21
CA GLY A 25 4.11 -8.96 -4.38
C GLY A 25 2.68 -8.55 -4.10
N GLY A 26 2.30 -7.39 -4.62
CA GLY A 26 0.93 -6.91 -4.64
C GLY A 26 0.79 -6.05 -5.88
N GLY A 27 0.22 -6.61 -6.94
CA GLY A 27 -0.22 -5.79 -8.07
C GLY A 27 -1.26 -4.76 -7.61
N PRO A 28 -1.59 -3.77 -8.44
CA PRO A 28 -2.59 -2.77 -8.09
C PRO A 28 -3.93 -3.44 -7.74
N VAL A 29 -4.55 -2.99 -6.64
CA VAL A 29 -5.83 -3.52 -6.18
C VAL A 29 -6.95 -2.66 -6.75
N ARG A 30 -7.86 -3.26 -7.51
CA ARG A 30 -9.00 -2.55 -8.10
C ARG A 30 -10.19 -2.53 -7.14
N VAL A 31 -10.77 -1.35 -6.96
CA VAL A 31 -11.95 -1.07 -6.14
C VAL A 31 -13.08 -0.57 -7.03
N THR A 32 -14.30 -1.01 -6.78
CA THR A 32 -15.54 -0.49 -7.38
C THR A 32 -16.58 -0.21 -6.29
N ILE A 33 -17.76 0.30 -6.68
CA ILE A 33 -18.89 0.49 -5.75
C ILE A 33 -19.30 -0.83 -5.07
N ASP A 34 -19.28 -1.94 -5.83
CA ASP A 34 -19.76 -3.25 -5.37
C ASP A 34 -18.64 -4.15 -4.85
N ALA A 35 -17.38 -3.78 -5.05
CA ALA A 35 -16.21 -4.57 -4.68
C ALA A 35 -15.16 -3.70 -3.94
N PRO A 36 -15.14 -3.76 -2.60
CA PRO A 36 -14.06 -3.17 -1.80
C PRO A 36 -12.71 -3.81 -2.14
N GLY A 37 -11.63 -3.04 -2.00
CA GLY A 37 -10.27 -3.53 -2.13
C GLY A 37 -9.55 -3.59 -0.78
N GLU A 38 -8.76 -4.63 -0.57
CA GLU A 38 -7.87 -4.76 0.58
C GLU A 38 -6.42 -4.61 0.16
N VAL A 39 -5.65 -3.80 0.87
CA VAL A 39 -4.22 -3.56 0.63
C VAL A 39 -3.42 -3.89 1.89
N PRO A 40 -2.34 -4.67 1.79
CA PRO A 40 -1.45 -4.89 2.93
C PRO A 40 -0.75 -3.59 3.31
N ILE A 41 -0.62 -3.36 4.62
CA ILE A 41 0.05 -2.19 5.19
C ILE A 41 1.53 -2.51 5.36
N ALA A 42 2.37 -1.86 4.57
CA ALA A 42 3.81 -1.91 4.74
C ALA A 42 4.22 -1.13 6.01
N ARG A 43 5.08 -1.74 6.82
CA ARG A 43 5.62 -1.13 8.04
C ARG A 43 7.12 -1.08 7.93
N ALA A 44 7.70 0.10 8.06
CA ALA A 44 9.12 0.20 8.37
C ALA A 44 9.33 -0.44 9.75
N ALA A 45 10.41 -1.21 9.90
CA ALA A 45 10.84 -1.73 11.20
C ALA A 45 11.30 -0.57 12.09
N THR A 46 10.33 0.18 12.64
CA THR A 46 10.59 1.29 13.52
C THR A 46 10.64 0.76 14.95
N ALA A 47 11.85 0.41 15.39
CA ALA A 47 12.10 0.16 16.80
C ALA A 47 11.73 1.42 17.61
N GLY A 48 10.62 1.38 18.34
CA GLY A 48 10.30 2.40 19.35
C GLY A 48 9.74 3.73 18.86
N ALA A 49 9.13 3.82 17.67
CA ALA A 49 8.42 5.04 17.27
C ALA A 49 7.18 5.26 18.16
N ALA A 50 7.38 6.04 19.22
CA ALA A 50 6.35 6.61 20.08
C ALA A 50 5.85 7.93 19.46
N GLY A 51 4.56 8.00 19.15
CA GLY A 51 3.96 9.19 18.56
C GLY A 51 2.70 8.90 17.73
N PRO A 52 2.00 9.95 17.25
CA PRO A 52 0.91 9.79 16.31
C PRO A 52 1.44 9.15 15.03
N ARG A 53 0.71 8.14 14.54
CA ARG A 53 1.06 7.41 13.31
C ARG A 53 0.07 7.76 12.21
N ARG A 54 0.55 7.79 10.97
CA ARG A 54 -0.26 8.09 9.80
C ARG A 54 -0.23 6.92 8.85
N LEU A 55 -1.40 6.45 8.42
CA LEU A 55 -1.51 5.55 7.28
C LEU A 55 -1.48 6.38 6.00
N VAL A 56 -0.55 6.12 5.09
CA VAL A 56 -0.50 6.72 3.75
C VAL A 56 -0.91 5.65 2.74
N LEU A 57 -1.93 5.96 1.94
CA LEU A 57 -2.49 5.11 0.88
C LEU A 57 -2.25 5.78 -0.47
N SER A 58 -1.74 5.00 -1.43
CA SER A 58 -1.55 5.46 -2.80
C SER A 58 -2.72 5.06 -3.69
N VAL A 59 -3.17 5.98 -4.54
CA VAL A 59 -4.14 5.74 -5.62
C VAL A 59 -3.40 5.93 -6.94
N THR A 60 -3.29 4.86 -7.72
CA THR A 60 -2.51 4.81 -8.96
C THR A 60 -3.38 4.88 -10.22
N GLY A 61 -4.70 4.76 -10.06
CA GLY A 61 -5.65 4.89 -11.16
C GLY A 61 -7.04 5.25 -10.67
N PHE A 62 -7.78 5.94 -11.52
CA PHE A 62 -9.16 6.32 -11.27
C PHE A 62 -9.94 6.43 -12.57
N ALA A 63 -11.15 5.89 -12.56
CA ALA A 63 -12.18 6.18 -13.56
C ALA A 63 -13.39 6.77 -12.84
N PRO A 64 -13.81 8.00 -13.15
CA PRO A 64 -14.98 8.62 -12.53
C PRO A 64 -16.27 7.91 -12.97
N SER A 65 -17.31 7.99 -12.14
CA SER A 65 -18.62 7.46 -12.50
C SER A 65 -19.41 8.47 -13.36
N PRO A 66 -20.07 8.01 -14.43
CA PRO A 66 -21.03 8.83 -15.17
C PRO A 66 -22.34 9.05 -14.40
N ALA A 67 -22.58 8.27 -13.34
CA ALA A 67 -23.80 8.29 -12.53
C ALA A 67 -23.68 9.13 -11.23
N GLY A 68 -22.53 9.78 -11.02
CA GLY A 68 -22.30 10.72 -9.93
C GLY A 68 -20.94 10.57 -9.26
N PRO A 69 -20.47 11.59 -8.53
CA PRO A 69 -19.18 11.54 -7.84
C PRO A 69 -19.14 10.47 -6.74
N VAL A 70 -17.93 9.97 -6.48
CA VAL A 70 -17.66 8.98 -5.43
C VAL A 70 -16.55 9.46 -4.49
N GLU A 71 -16.60 8.94 -3.27
CA GLU A 71 -15.57 9.06 -2.25
C GLU A 71 -14.97 7.67 -1.96
N GLY A 72 -13.67 7.62 -1.67
CA GLY A 72 -13.04 6.48 -1.04
C GLY A 72 -13.26 6.52 0.47
N VAL A 73 -13.83 5.46 1.03
CA VAL A 73 -13.97 5.28 2.47
C VAL A 73 -12.92 4.28 2.94
N VAL A 74 -12.14 4.68 3.94
CA VAL A 74 -10.98 3.92 4.41
C VAL A 74 -11.29 3.33 5.78
N THR A 75 -11.20 2.00 5.88
CA THR A 75 -11.38 1.26 7.12
C THR A 75 -10.16 0.40 7.42
N ILE A 76 -9.94 0.14 8.71
CA ILE A 76 -8.95 -0.82 9.20
C ILE A 76 -9.61 -1.76 10.19
N ARG A 77 -8.99 -2.92 10.45
CA ARG A 77 -9.45 -3.85 11.47
C ARG A 77 -8.71 -3.60 12.78
N CYS A 78 -9.42 -3.15 13.81
CA CYS A 78 -8.91 -2.94 15.16
C CYS A 78 -9.40 -4.09 16.07
N GLY A 79 -8.51 -5.00 16.49
CA GLY A 79 -8.87 -6.05 17.45
C GLY A 79 -10.04 -6.93 17.02
N GLY A 80 -10.23 -7.12 15.71
CA GLY A 80 -11.34 -7.89 15.14
C GLY A 80 -12.56 -7.09 14.69
N ALA A 81 -12.65 -5.79 14.98
CA ALA A 81 -13.72 -4.92 14.52
C ALA A 81 -13.26 -4.01 13.38
N GLU A 82 -14.11 -3.76 12.38
CA GLU A 82 -13.82 -2.75 11.37
C GLU A 82 -14.08 -1.35 11.92
N ARG A 83 -13.17 -0.42 11.59
CA ARG A 83 -13.26 0.98 11.99
C ARG A 83 -12.92 1.89 10.81
N GLU A 84 -13.82 2.82 10.51
CA GLU A 84 -13.55 3.91 9.56
C GLU A 84 -12.52 4.87 10.16
N ILE A 85 -11.45 5.15 9.41
CA ILE A 85 -10.38 6.09 9.80
C ILE A 85 -10.37 7.36 8.94
N GLY A 86 -11.15 7.39 7.87
CA GLY A 86 -11.34 8.59 7.07
C GLY A 86 -12.00 8.33 5.73
N ARG A 87 -12.20 9.44 5.02
CA ARG A 87 -12.73 9.49 3.66
C ARG A 87 -11.89 10.42 2.82
N PHE A 88 -11.88 10.20 1.51
CA PHE A 88 -11.24 11.09 0.56
C PHE A 88 -12.01 11.15 -0.75
N GLY A 89 -11.99 12.32 -1.38
CA GLY A 89 -12.44 12.49 -2.76
C GLY A 89 -11.23 12.60 -3.69
N LEU A 90 -11.42 12.23 -4.96
CA LEU A 90 -10.44 12.49 -6.01
C LEU A 90 -10.81 13.79 -6.73
N PHE A 91 -9.84 14.70 -6.82
CA PHE A 91 -9.97 15.94 -7.58
C PHE A 91 -8.70 16.17 -8.41
N PRO A 92 -8.81 16.60 -9.68
CA PRO A 92 -10.06 16.75 -10.44
C PRO A 92 -10.73 15.39 -10.73
N GLN A 93 -12.03 15.40 -11.06
CA GLN A 93 -12.81 14.20 -11.44
C GLN A 93 -12.47 13.74 -12.88
N THR A 94 -11.18 13.57 -13.14
CA THR A 94 -10.63 13.19 -14.44
C THR A 94 -10.01 11.81 -14.32
N ALA A 95 -10.21 10.97 -15.34
CA ALA A 95 -9.63 9.64 -15.36
C ALA A 95 -8.09 9.71 -15.46
N PHE A 96 -7.42 8.82 -14.74
CA PHE A 96 -5.98 8.56 -14.86
C PHE A 96 -5.69 7.09 -14.58
N GLY A 97 -4.50 6.61 -14.91
CA GLY A 97 -4.14 5.21 -14.73
C GLY A 97 -2.66 5.01 -14.45
N PRO A 98 -2.23 3.76 -14.19
CA PRO A 98 -0.85 3.45 -13.79
C PRO A 98 0.23 3.88 -14.78
N SER A 99 -0.15 4.02 -16.06
CA SER A 99 0.74 4.51 -17.13
C SER A 99 1.01 6.02 -17.06
N ASP A 100 0.26 6.76 -16.24
CA ASP A 100 0.41 8.19 -16.00
C ASP A 100 0.81 8.44 -14.53
N PRO A 101 2.12 8.37 -14.20
CA PRO A 101 2.59 8.55 -12.83
C PRO A 101 2.35 9.96 -12.29
N GLY A 102 2.11 10.96 -13.15
CA GLY A 102 1.76 12.31 -12.74
C GLY A 102 0.34 12.45 -12.18
N GLY A 103 -0.53 11.47 -12.47
CA GLY A 103 -1.89 11.41 -11.95
C GLY A 103 -2.04 10.70 -10.60
N ALA A 104 -1.01 9.95 -10.16
CA ALA A 104 -1.06 9.22 -8.90
C ALA A 104 -1.21 10.17 -7.70
N GLN A 105 -2.04 9.78 -6.74
CA GLN A 105 -2.35 10.59 -5.56
C GLN A 105 -2.07 9.79 -4.28
N ALA A 106 -1.63 10.49 -3.23
CA ALA A 106 -1.41 9.90 -1.91
C ALA A 106 -2.33 10.57 -0.87
N PHE A 107 -3.00 9.75 -0.08
CA PHE A 107 -3.89 10.19 0.99
C PHE A 107 -3.39 9.67 2.31
N GLY A 108 -3.36 10.52 3.33
CA GLY A 108 -2.88 10.10 4.63
C GLY A 108 -3.86 10.35 5.75
N PHE A 109 -4.03 9.34 6.59
CA PHE A 109 -5.07 9.23 7.61
C PHE A 109 -4.41 9.04 8.98
N ALA A 110 -4.87 9.78 9.98
CA ALA A 110 -4.41 9.57 11.35
C ALA A 110 -4.89 8.19 11.84
N LEU A 111 -3.96 7.37 12.33
CA LEU A 111 -4.34 6.13 12.99
C LEU A 111 -4.82 6.42 14.41
N PRO A 112 -5.92 5.79 14.86
CA PRO A 112 -6.36 5.90 16.25
C PRO A 112 -5.24 5.55 17.23
N ASP A 113 -5.20 6.26 18.37
CA ASP A 113 -4.30 5.96 19.49
C ASP A 113 -4.82 4.76 20.31
N ASP A 114 -4.99 3.64 19.60
CA ASP A 114 -5.44 2.36 20.12
C ASP A 114 -4.44 1.29 19.63
N PRO A 115 -3.78 0.53 20.52
CA PRO A 115 -2.85 -0.52 20.14
C PRO A 115 -3.43 -1.51 19.13
N ALA A 116 -4.70 -1.88 19.28
CA ALA A 116 -5.37 -2.84 18.40
C ALA A 116 -5.57 -2.28 16.98
N CYS A 117 -5.73 -0.97 16.84
CA CYS A 117 -5.75 -0.30 15.53
C CYS A 117 -4.34 -0.10 14.97
N ARG A 118 -3.36 0.18 15.84
CA ARG A 118 -1.96 0.38 15.44
C ARG A 118 -1.30 -0.89 14.93
N GLU A 119 -1.85 -2.07 15.19
CA GLU A 119 -1.36 -3.35 14.72
C GLU A 119 -2.04 -3.84 13.43
N ALA A 120 -3.03 -3.11 12.89
CA ALA A 120 -3.72 -3.48 11.66
C ALA A 120 -2.74 -3.75 10.51
N ASP A 121 -2.82 -4.91 9.88
CA ASP A 121 -1.93 -5.36 8.80
C ASP A 121 -2.50 -5.10 7.40
N ARG A 122 -3.79 -4.75 7.34
CA ARG A 122 -4.52 -4.42 6.11
C ARG A 122 -5.36 -3.17 6.27
N VAL A 123 -5.53 -2.46 5.16
CA VAL A 123 -6.52 -1.40 4.98
C VAL A 123 -7.53 -1.86 3.94
N THR A 124 -8.81 -1.62 4.23
CA THR A 124 -9.90 -1.85 3.29
C THR A 124 -10.40 -0.51 2.79
N VAL A 125 -10.56 -0.40 1.47
CA VAL A 125 -11.10 0.78 0.81
C VAL A 125 -12.34 0.39 0.04
N ARG A 126 -13.42 1.12 0.24
CA ARG A 126 -14.65 0.99 -0.56
C ARG A 126 -14.98 2.32 -1.22
N LEU A 127 -15.64 2.27 -2.38
CA LEU A 127 -16.23 3.47 -2.95
C LEU A 127 -17.63 3.69 -2.36
N ALA A 128 -17.96 4.95 -2.09
CA ALA A 128 -19.30 5.37 -1.70
C ALA A 128 -19.73 6.52 -2.62
N ALA A 129 -20.93 6.46 -3.17
CA ALA A 129 -21.50 7.58 -3.92
C ALA A 129 -21.72 8.77 -2.97
N SER A 130 -21.23 9.95 -3.34
CA SER A 130 -21.54 11.19 -2.64
C SER A 130 -22.77 11.89 -3.25
N ALA A 131 -23.06 11.62 -4.52
CA ALA A 131 -24.34 11.91 -5.17
C ALA A 131 -24.62 10.87 -6.27
N GLY A 132 -25.90 10.65 -6.58
CA GLY A 132 -26.33 9.60 -7.50
C GLY A 132 -26.04 8.20 -6.94
N ASP A 133 -25.69 7.24 -7.79
CA ASP A 133 -25.37 5.87 -7.36
C ASP A 133 -23.90 5.46 -7.54
N GLY A 134 -23.08 6.31 -8.17
CA GLY A 134 -21.65 6.09 -8.34
C GLY A 134 -21.27 4.90 -9.22
N ARG A 135 -22.23 4.22 -9.87
CA ARG A 135 -21.94 3.04 -10.70
C ARG A 135 -21.04 3.40 -11.88
N GLY A 136 -20.12 2.51 -12.20
CA GLY A 136 -19.10 2.74 -13.22
C GLY A 136 -17.84 3.43 -12.71
N ALA A 137 -17.80 3.94 -11.48
CA ALA A 137 -16.55 4.39 -10.88
C ALA A 137 -15.64 3.19 -10.58
N SER A 138 -14.33 3.39 -10.77
CA SER A 138 -13.32 2.46 -10.31
C SER A 138 -12.07 3.19 -9.84
N MET A 139 -11.35 2.58 -8.90
CA MET A 139 -10.11 3.10 -8.36
C MET A 139 -9.08 1.98 -8.31
N GLU A 140 -7.84 2.29 -8.62
CA GLU A 140 -6.71 1.36 -8.45
C GLU A 140 -5.84 1.86 -7.30
N LEU A 141 -5.67 1.00 -6.31
CA LEU A 141 -4.85 1.26 -5.14
C LEU A 141 -3.45 0.74 -5.39
N GLY A 142 -2.48 1.58 -5.05
CA GLY A 142 -1.08 1.21 -4.91
C GLY A 142 -0.76 0.78 -3.48
N PRO A 143 0.51 0.89 -3.06
CA PRO A 143 0.91 0.50 -1.72
C PRO A 143 0.27 1.38 -0.62
N ALA A 144 0.14 0.78 0.55
CA ALA A 144 -0.19 1.47 1.79
C ALA A 144 0.96 1.32 2.80
N SER A 145 1.30 2.37 3.54
CA SER A 145 2.37 2.35 4.54
C SER A 145 2.01 3.15 5.79
N VAL A 146 2.64 2.81 6.91
CA VAL A 146 2.57 3.64 8.13
C VAL A 146 3.83 4.48 8.26
N GLU A 147 3.62 5.78 8.48
CA GLU A 147 4.64 6.79 8.83
C GLU A 147 4.50 7.25 10.28
#